data_AF-A0A2V6F7G6-F1
#
_entry.id   AF-A0A2V6F7G6-F1
#
_cell.length_a   1.000
_cell.length_b   1.000
_cell.length_c   1.000
_cell.angle_alpha   90.00
_cell.angle_beta   90.00
_cell.angle_gamma   90.00
#
_symmetry.space_group_name_H-M   'P 1'
#
loop_
_entity.id
_entity.type
_entity.pdbx_description
1 polymer ?
#
loop_
_entity_poly.entity_id
_entity_poly.type
_entity_poly.pdbx_seq_one_letter_code
_entity_poly.pdbx_strand_id
1 'polypeptide(L)'
;LVNANPDFVTNLLDDLAADYRVWEEERKLPDGLFWQRDVEDGMEESISGSRTKKQARPTINSYMFGNARAVAAIARLAGQNELAGEYDRKAAELKRLTQSVLWDASAKFFKVRREDGRLADVREEIGFIPWCFNLPDATAGGTLAAAAGYEEAWAQLMDPSGFRAPYGITTAERRHPAFRSHGCCGCEWDGAVWPFATSQTLIGLANVLRDSTQSFVTSKDYFDVFLTYVRCHRFDGKPYIGEYLDETTGQWLKGRQERSRYYNHSTFADLLITGVVGLRPRADDTVEVHPLLPKGTWDWFCLDGVQYHSRMLTIVWDKDGERYGRGAGLSVLAGGKVIARSGELEPVAGRLP
;
A
#
# COMPACT_ATOMS: atom_id res chain seq x y z
N LEU A 1 -1.71 14.78 7.58
CA LEU A 1 -0.52 14.00 7.99
C LEU A 1 0.79 14.59 7.48
N VAL A 2 0.92 15.00 6.21
CA VAL A 2 2.18 15.60 5.71
C VAL A 2 2.20 17.12 5.89
N ASN A 3 1.19 17.83 5.38
CA ASN A 3 1.19 19.30 5.40
C ASN A 3 0.67 19.90 6.72
N ALA A 4 0.08 19.10 7.60
CA ALA A 4 -0.57 19.52 8.85
C ALA A 4 -1.48 20.75 8.71
N ASN A 5 -2.37 20.75 7.72
CA ASN A 5 -3.35 21.81 7.51
C ASN A 5 -4.75 21.35 7.99
N PRO A 6 -5.11 21.59 9.27
CA PRO A 6 -6.39 21.17 9.83
C PRO A 6 -7.56 21.85 9.13
N ASP A 7 -7.50 23.16 8.90
CA ASP A 7 -8.57 23.93 8.28
C ASP A 7 -8.95 23.38 6.90
N PHE A 8 -7.95 23.07 6.07
CA PHE A 8 -8.19 22.47 4.76
C PHE A 8 -8.96 21.16 4.86
N VAL A 9 -8.53 20.25 5.74
CA VAL A 9 -9.14 18.91 5.81
C VAL A 9 -10.49 18.91 6.51
N THR A 10 -10.68 19.74 7.54
CA THR A 10 -11.99 19.86 8.22
C THR A 10 -13.01 20.55 7.34
N ASN A 11 -12.61 21.48 6.45
CA ASN A 11 -13.52 22.09 5.48
C ASN A 11 -14.03 21.10 4.41
N LEU A 12 -13.37 19.96 4.23
CA LEU A 12 -13.81 18.89 3.33
C LEU A 12 -14.62 17.79 4.03
N LEU A 13 -14.80 17.88 5.35
CA LEU A 13 -15.39 16.79 6.15
C LEU A 13 -16.80 16.43 5.66
N ASP A 14 -17.63 17.43 5.39
CA ASP A 14 -19.01 17.22 4.96
C ASP A 14 -19.07 16.57 3.57
N ASP A 15 -18.22 17.00 2.64
CA ASP A 15 -18.10 16.41 1.30
C ASP A 15 -17.60 14.96 1.36
N LEU A 16 -16.59 14.67 2.18
CA LEU A 16 -16.05 13.32 2.37
C LEU A 16 -17.10 12.39 3.00
N ALA A 17 -17.85 12.89 3.98
CA ALA A 17 -18.93 12.13 4.60
C ALA A 17 -20.12 11.92 3.65
N ALA A 18 -20.40 12.89 2.76
CA ALA A 18 -21.43 12.75 1.74
C ALA A 18 -21.03 11.71 0.68
N ASP A 19 -19.80 11.77 0.17
CA ASP A 19 -19.26 10.79 -0.79
C ASP A 19 -19.33 9.36 -0.23
N TYR A 20 -18.90 9.16 1.01
CA TYR A 20 -18.99 7.85 1.67
C TYR A 20 -20.43 7.30 1.69
N ARG A 21 -21.42 8.15 2.00
CA ARG A 21 -22.83 7.74 2.07
C ARG A 21 -23.37 7.34 0.70
N VAL A 22 -22.93 8.00 -0.38
CA VAL A 22 -23.28 7.59 -1.76
C VAL A 22 -22.75 6.18 -2.05
N TRP A 23 -21.50 5.88 -1.69
CA TRP A 23 -20.97 4.53 -1.81
C TRP A 23 -21.77 3.50 -1.00
N GLU A 24 -22.22 3.85 0.21
CA GLU A 24 -23.09 2.97 0.99
C GLU A 24 -24.42 2.68 0.29
N GLU A 25 -25.07 3.71 -0.23
CA GLU A 25 -26.35 3.56 -0.94
C GLU A 25 -26.23 2.68 -2.18
N GLU A 26 -25.18 2.91 -2.99
CA GLU A 26 -25.05 2.22 -4.27
C GLU A 26 -24.44 0.81 -4.14
N ARG A 27 -23.49 0.64 -3.21
CA ARG A 27 -22.55 -0.50 -3.22
C ARG A 27 -22.59 -1.38 -1.98
N LYS A 28 -23.34 -1.05 -0.93
CA LYS A 28 -23.44 -1.91 0.26
C LYS A 28 -24.36 -3.10 0.01
N LEU A 29 -23.88 -4.30 0.34
CA LEU A 29 -24.66 -5.53 0.36
C LEU A 29 -25.49 -5.62 1.65
N PRO A 30 -26.56 -6.43 1.68
CA PRO A 30 -27.39 -6.60 2.87
C PRO A 30 -26.63 -7.09 4.13
N ASP A 31 -25.49 -7.74 3.95
CA ASP A 31 -24.65 -8.22 5.06
C ASP A 31 -23.55 -7.24 5.50
N GLY A 32 -23.54 -6.03 4.93
CA GLY A 32 -22.68 -4.92 5.33
C GLY A 32 -21.39 -4.78 4.53
N LEU A 33 -20.96 -5.78 3.76
CA LEU A 33 -19.83 -5.67 2.85
C LEU A 33 -20.18 -4.79 1.64
N PHE A 34 -19.17 -4.22 0.99
CA PHE A 34 -19.31 -3.52 -0.28
C PHE A 34 -19.06 -4.46 -1.45
N TRP A 35 -19.84 -4.28 -2.52
CA TRP A 35 -19.61 -4.96 -3.79
C TRP A 35 -19.00 -4.01 -4.83
N GLN A 36 -18.18 -4.56 -5.70
CA GLN A 36 -17.70 -3.85 -6.87
C GLN A 36 -17.50 -4.84 -8.03
N ARG A 37 -17.76 -4.36 -9.23
CA ARG A 37 -17.38 -5.03 -10.48
C ARG A 37 -15.91 -4.72 -10.76
N ASP A 38 -15.18 -5.67 -11.30
CA ASP A 38 -13.74 -5.52 -11.47
C ASP A 38 -13.34 -4.36 -12.40
N VAL A 39 -14.15 -4.08 -13.43
CA VAL A 39 -13.96 -2.93 -14.34
C VAL A 39 -14.00 -1.59 -13.58
N GLU A 40 -14.89 -1.43 -12.61
CA GLU A 40 -15.01 -0.22 -11.80
C GLU A 40 -13.95 -0.09 -10.70
N ASP A 41 -13.24 -1.18 -10.38
CA ASP A 41 -11.98 -1.10 -9.65
C ASP A 41 -10.82 -0.65 -10.57
N GLY A 42 -11.06 -0.52 -11.88
CA GLY A 42 -10.03 -0.32 -12.89
C GLY A 42 -9.23 -1.59 -13.20
N MET A 43 -9.80 -2.78 -12.91
CA MET A 43 -9.13 -4.08 -12.91
C MET A 43 -9.83 -5.12 -13.80
N GLU A 44 -10.18 -4.73 -15.02
CA GLU A 44 -10.94 -5.59 -15.94
C GLU A 44 -10.21 -6.88 -16.33
N GLU A 45 -10.99 -7.94 -16.57
CA GLU A 45 -10.46 -9.28 -16.89
C GLU A 45 -9.62 -9.88 -15.76
N SER A 46 -9.92 -9.54 -14.50
CA SER A 46 -9.34 -10.24 -13.35
C SER A 46 -9.90 -11.67 -13.23
N ILE A 47 -9.12 -12.62 -12.71
CA ILE A 47 -9.52 -14.04 -12.62
C ILE A 47 -10.74 -14.21 -11.71
N SER A 48 -10.77 -13.49 -10.58
CA SER A 48 -11.92 -13.55 -9.69
C SER A 48 -13.12 -12.78 -10.23
N GLY A 49 -12.88 -11.84 -11.15
CA GLY A 49 -13.72 -10.69 -11.46
C GLY A 49 -15.00 -11.00 -12.22
N SER A 50 -15.76 -9.93 -12.44
CA SER A 50 -16.95 -9.95 -13.27
C SER A 50 -17.39 -8.54 -13.64
N ARG A 51 -17.62 -8.33 -14.93
CA ARG A 51 -18.19 -7.09 -15.49
C ARG A 51 -19.68 -6.88 -15.17
N THR A 52 -20.35 -7.85 -14.55
CA THR A 52 -21.81 -7.79 -14.33
C THR A 52 -22.25 -8.19 -12.94
N LYS A 53 -21.41 -8.89 -12.18
CA LYS A 53 -21.77 -9.44 -10.87
C LYS A 53 -21.33 -8.53 -9.72
N LYS A 54 -22.16 -8.47 -8.69
CA LYS A 54 -21.94 -7.71 -7.45
C LYS A 54 -21.11 -8.53 -6.47
N GLN A 55 -19.82 -8.65 -6.73
CA GLN A 55 -18.90 -9.41 -5.89
C GLN A 55 -18.33 -8.56 -4.75
N ALA A 56 -18.21 -9.13 -3.55
CA ALA A 56 -17.52 -8.47 -2.45
C ALA A 56 -16.01 -8.66 -2.60
N ARG A 57 -15.30 -7.59 -2.97
CA ARG A 57 -13.88 -7.62 -3.30
C ARG A 57 -13.05 -6.98 -2.17
N PRO A 58 -11.83 -7.49 -1.88
CA PRO A 58 -10.93 -6.89 -0.91
C PRO A 58 -10.58 -5.42 -1.21
N THR A 59 -10.64 -4.99 -2.47
CA THR A 59 -10.47 -3.59 -2.93
C THR A 59 -11.39 -2.62 -2.18
N ILE A 60 -12.65 -2.52 -2.60
CA ILE A 60 -13.62 -1.54 -2.11
C ILE A 60 -13.87 -1.67 -0.60
N ASN A 61 -13.83 -2.88 -0.05
CA ASN A 61 -14.02 -3.08 1.39
C ASN A 61 -12.86 -2.48 2.22
N SER A 62 -11.62 -2.60 1.72
CA SER A 62 -10.47 -1.97 2.36
C SER A 62 -10.46 -0.46 2.16
N TYR A 63 -10.86 0.03 0.98
CA TYR A 63 -10.98 1.46 0.69
C TYR A 63 -12.02 2.13 1.60
N MET A 64 -13.21 1.54 1.71
CA MET A 64 -14.27 2.06 2.58
C MET A 64 -13.88 1.97 4.06
N PHE A 65 -13.16 0.93 4.48
CA PHE A 65 -12.57 0.90 5.82
C PHE A 65 -11.59 2.07 6.06
N GLY A 66 -10.68 2.31 5.11
CA GLY A 66 -9.74 3.43 5.16
C GLY A 66 -10.44 4.79 5.21
N ASN A 67 -11.43 4.99 4.34
CA ASN A 67 -12.25 6.20 4.27
C ASN A 67 -12.99 6.43 5.59
N ALA A 68 -13.59 5.39 6.18
CA ALA A 68 -14.31 5.51 7.44
C ALA A 68 -13.36 5.95 8.57
N ARG A 69 -12.17 5.35 8.65
CA ARG A 69 -11.15 5.76 9.64
C ARG A 69 -10.69 7.21 9.43
N ALA A 70 -10.51 7.63 8.18
CA ALA A 70 -10.11 8.99 7.84
C ALA A 70 -11.21 10.00 8.23
N VAL A 71 -12.46 9.76 7.85
CA VAL A 71 -13.60 10.62 8.24
C VAL A 71 -13.73 10.70 9.75
N ALA A 72 -13.60 9.57 10.47
CA ALA A 72 -13.64 9.58 11.93
C ALA A 72 -12.49 10.41 12.54
N ALA A 73 -11.27 10.34 11.99
CA ALA A 73 -10.14 11.14 12.45
C ALA A 73 -10.35 12.65 12.20
N ILE A 74 -10.85 13.01 11.01
CA ILE A 74 -11.12 14.41 10.64
C ILE A 74 -12.29 14.97 11.47
N ALA A 75 -13.34 14.17 11.71
CA ALA A 75 -14.46 14.56 12.56
C ALA A 75 -14.02 14.85 14.00
N ARG A 76 -13.12 14.03 14.57
CA ARG A 76 -12.52 14.35 15.89
C ARG A 76 -11.74 15.65 15.86
N LEU A 77 -10.97 15.90 14.80
CA LEU A 77 -10.23 17.15 14.63
C LEU A 77 -11.16 18.37 14.55
N ALA A 78 -12.34 18.21 13.94
CA ALA A 78 -13.38 19.23 13.86
C ALA A 78 -14.27 19.33 15.12
N GLY A 79 -14.02 18.51 16.16
CA GLY A 79 -14.86 18.45 17.37
C GLY A 79 -16.23 17.76 17.18
N GLN A 80 -16.48 17.13 16.03
CA GLN A 80 -17.72 16.42 15.71
C GLN A 80 -17.70 14.96 16.21
N ASN A 81 -17.73 14.79 17.54
CA ASN A 81 -17.55 13.47 18.17
C ASN A 81 -18.63 12.43 17.83
N GLU A 82 -19.88 12.86 17.59
CA GLU A 82 -20.96 11.95 17.20
C GLU A 82 -20.70 11.34 15.81
N LEU A 83 -20.33 12.17 14.85
CA LEU A 83 -19.94 11.75 13.50
C LEU A 83 -18.72 10.84 13.55
N ALA A 84 -17.72 11.19 14.36
CA ALA A 84 -16.55 10.33 14.56
C ALA A 84 -16.95 8.93 15.06
N GLY A 85 -17.83 8.87 16.07
CA GLY A 85 -18.32 7.61 16.61
C GLY A 85 -19.15 6.80 15.61
N GLU A 86 -19.91 7.44 14.71
CA GLU A 86 -20.59 6.77 13.59
C GLU A 86 -19.59 6.05 12.70
N TYR A 87 -18.57 6.77 12.22
CA TYR A 87 -17.61 6.25 11.28
C TYR A 87 -16.63 5.23 11.90
N ASP A 88 -16.32 5.35 13.19
CA ASP A 88 -15.60 4.31 13.93
C ASP A 88 -16.36 2.99 13.93
N ARG A 89 -17.68 3.01 14.14
CA ARG A 89 -18.50 1.80 14.09
C ARG A 89 -18.52 1.18 12.68
N LYS A 90 -18.61 2.01 11.63
CA LYS A 90 -18.52 1.54 10.23
C LYS A 90 -17.17 0.88 9.94
N ALA A 91 -16.07 1.49 10.38
CA ALA A 91 -14.74 0.91 10.24
C ALA A 91 -14.60 -0.41 11.00
N ALA A 92 -15.09 -0.48 12.24
CA ALA A 92 -15.07 -1.70 13.04
C ALA A 92 -15.88 -2.84 12.40
N GLU A 93 -17.06 -2.52 11.85
CA GLU A 93 -17.89 -3.49 11.12
C GLU A 93 -17.19 -4.03 9.87
N LEU A 94 -16.65 -3.15 9.02
CA LEU A 94 -15.95 -3.55 7.79
C LEU A 94 -14.69 -4.37 8.08
N LYS A 95 -13.95 -4.01 9.12
CA LYS A 95 -12.81 -4.80 9.58
C LYS A 95 -13.23 -6.21 9.99
N ARG A 96 -14.28 -6.34 10.81
CA ARG A 96 -14.82 -7.64 11.23
C ARG A 96 -15.25 -8.47 10.01
N LEU A 97 -16.04 -7.88 9.10
CA LEU A 97 -16.58 -8.58 7.93
C LEU A 97 -15.48 -8.99 6.95
N THR A 98 -14.53 -8.11 6.65
CA THR A 98 -13.40 -8.43 5.76
C THR A 98 -12.62 -9.64 6.29
N GLN A 99 -12.33 -9.67 7.58
CA GLN A 99 -11.63 -10.76 8.24
C GLN A 99 -12.44 -12.05 8.32
N SER A 100 -13.74 -11.98 8.65
CA SER A 100 -14.56 -13.19 8.82
C SER A 100 -15.10 -13.77 7.52
N VAL A 101 -15.22 -12.95 6.46
CA VAL A 101 -15.92 -13.31 5.22
C VAL A 101 -14.98 -13.40 4.03
N LEU A 102 -13.99 -12.50 3.91
CA LEU A 102 -13.09 -12.46 2.75
C LEU A 102 -11.79 -13.25 2.99
N TRP A 103 -11.51 -13.67 4.23
CA TRP A 103 -10.36 -14.52 4.53
C TRP A 103 -10.63 -15.99 4.22
N ASP A 104 -9.79 -16.58 3.37
CA ASP A 104 -9.75 -18.03 3.16
C ASP A 104 -8.75 -18.67 4.15
N ALA A 105 -9.26 -19.36 5.17
CA ALA A 105 -8.44 -19.99 6.19
C ALA A 105 -7.59 -21.17 5.68
N SER A 106 -7.98 -21.79 4.56
CA SER A 106 -7.24 -22.89 3.92
C SER A 106 -6.13 -22.33 3.04
N ALA A 107 -6.44 -21.32 2.24
CA ALA A 107 -5.46 -20.68 1.36
C ALA A 107 -4.57 -19.65 2.06
N LYS A 108 -4.91 -19.26 3.30
CA LYS A 108 -4.25 -18.22 4.09
C LYS A 108 -4.17 -16.90 3.33
N PHE A 109 -5.29 -16.47 2.76
CA PHE A 109 -5.31 -15.31 1.87
C PHE A 109 -6.67 -14.61 1.85
N PHE A 110 -6.68 -13.28 1.68
CA PHE A 110 -7.91 -12.53 1.42
C PHE A 110 -8.33 -12.67 -0.04
N LYS A 111 -9.56 -13.11 -0.28
CA LYS A 111 -10.07 -13.40 -1.62
C LYS A 111 -11.42 -12.74 -1.85
N VAL A 112 -11.79 -12.62 -3.12
CA VAL A 112 -13.11 -12.12 -3.52
C VAL A 112 -14.19 -13.12 -3.14
N ARG A 113 -15.28 -12.65 -2.54
CA ARG A 113 -16.50 -13.44 -2.36
C ARG A 113 -17.48 -13.16 -3.50
N ARG A 114 -17.88 -14.21 -4.19
CA ARG A 114 -18.84 -14.17 -5.31
C ARG A 114 -20.28 -14.02 -4.78
N GLU A 115 -21.23 -13.67 -5.66
CA GLU A 115 -22.66 -13.52 -5.32
C GLU A 115 -23.28 -14.80 -4.73
N ASP A 116 -22.75 -15.97 -5.11
CA ASP A 116 -23.19 -17.26 -4.58
C ASP A 116 -22.65 -17.56 -3.16
N GLY A 117 -21.92 -16.61 -2.56
CA GLY A 117 -21.36 -16.70 -1.22
C GLY A 117 -20.01 -17.41 -1.12
N ARG A 118 -19.51 -18.02 -2.21
CA ARG A 118 -18.21 -18.72 -2.21
C ARG A 118 -17.07 -17.75 -2.46
N LEU A 119 -15.92 -18.04 -1.85
CA LEU A 119 -14.66 -17.37 -2.21
C LEU A 119 -14.21 -17.84 -3.59
N ALA A 120 -13.73 -16.90 -4.41
CA ALA A 120 -13.08 -17.21 -5.67
C ALA A 120 -11.81 -18.04 -5.40
N ASP A 121 -11.57 -19.07 -6.21
CA ASP A 121 -10.44 -19.96 -6.02
C ASP A 121 -9.13 -19.41 -6.62
N VAL A 122 -8.77 -18.19 -6.24
CA VAL A 122 -7.57 -17.50 -6.74
C VAL A 122 -7.05 -16.52 -5.69
N ARG A 123 -5.73 -16.41 -5.57
CA ARG A 123 -5.04 -15.32 -4.89
C ARG A 123 -4.65 -14.26 -5.92
N GLU A 124 -5.04 -13.03 -5.66
CA GLU A 124 -4.75 -11.85 -6.47
C GLU A 124 -4.14 -10.75 -5.58
N GLU A 125 -3.34 -9.84 -6.13
CA GLU A 125 -2.69 -8.77 -5.35
C GLU A 125 -3.67 -7.93 -4.53
N ILE A 126 -4.94 -7.87 -4.97
CA ILE A 126 -6.00 -7.20 -4.21
C ILE A 126 -6.17 -7.77 -2.80
N GLY A 127 -5.79 -9.03 -2.57
CA GLY A 127 -5.78 -9.64 -1.24
C GLY A 127 -4.73 -9.04 -0.28
N PHE A 128 -3.77 -8.27 -0.78
CA PHE A 128 -2.83 -7.50 0.04
C PHE A 128 -3.32 -6.09 0.40
N ILE A 129 -4.34 -5.57 -0.29
CA ILE A 129 -4.89 -4.23 -0.06
C ILE A 129 -5.36 -3.97 1.38
N PRO A 130 -5.89 -4.95 2.15
CA PRO A 130 -6.22 -4.74 3.56
C PRO A 130 -5.06 -4.13 4.38
N TRP A 131 -3.81 -4.48 4.09
CA TRP A 131 -2.65 -3.93 4.79
C TRP A 131 -2.32 -2.49 4.39
N CYS A 132 -2.78 -1.97 3.25
CA CYS A 132 -2.62 -0.55 2.91
C CYS A 132 -3.21 0.38 3.97
N PHE A 133 -4.24 -0.10 4.68
CA PHE A 133 -4.98 0.66 5.68
C PHE A 133 -4.79 0.11 7.09
N ASN A 134 -3.86 -0.82 7.31
CA ASN A 134 -3.72 -1.54 8.59
C ASN A 134 -5.06 -2.16 9.05
N LEU A 135 -5.78 -2.80 8.13
CA LEU A 135 -7.09 -3.40 8.40
C LEU A 135 -7.00 -4.67 9.23
N PRO A 136 -6.19 -5.69 8.86
CA PRO A 136 -6.15 -6.95 9.61
C PRO A 136 -5.82 -6.71 11.08
N ASP A 137 -6.41 -7.51 11.95
CA ASP A 137 -6.08 -7.52 13.35
C ASP A 137 -4.61 -7.89 13.53
N ALA A 138 -4.02 -7.24 14.53
CA ALA A 138 -2.79 -7.69 15.14
C ALA A 138 -3.08 -7.78 16.64
N THR A 139 -2.67 -8.89 17.26
CA THR A 139 -2.80 -9.09 18.70
C THR A 139 -1.86 -8.14 19.45
N ALA A 140 -2.26 -7.67 20.63
CA ALA A 140 -1.43 -6.73 21.39
C ALA A 140 -0.07 -7.38 21.74
N GLY A 141 1.02 -6.74 21.33
CA GLY A 141 2.40 -7.09 21.66
C GLY A 141 3.25 -5.82 21.61
N GLY A 142 4.15 -5.63 22.59
CA GLY A 142 5.15 -4.55 22.71
C GLY A 142 5.03 -3.29 21.82
N THR A 143 6.11 -2.92 21.15
CA THR A 143 6.16 -1.80 20.19
C THR A 143 5.63 -2.16 18.80
N LEU A 144 5.55 -3.45 18.49
CA LEU A 144 4.95 -4.04 17.30
C LEU A 144 3.84 -4.99 17.71
N ALA A 145 2.64 -4.83 17.15
CA ALA A 145 1.56 -5.76 17.42
C ALA A 145 1.95 -7.18 16.96
N ALA A 146 1.62 -8.19 17.75
CA ALA A 146 1.88 -9.59 17.39
C ALA A 146 0.91 -10.04 16.30
N ALA A 147 1.40 -10.72 15.26
CA ALA A 147 0.60 -11.19 14.14
C ALA A 147 -0.67 -11.97 14.59
N ALA A 148 -1.83 -11.63 14.02
CA ALA A 148 -3.07 -12.41 14.24
C ALA A 148 -3.17 -13.64 13.31
N GLY A 149 -2.15 -13.86 12.46
CA GLY A 149 -2.05 -15.01 11.56
C GLY A 149 -2.43 -14.69 10.12
N TYR A 150 -2.97 -13.50 9.84
CA TYR A 150 -3.25 -13.06 8.46
C TYR A 150 -1.97 -12.83 7.66
N GLU A 151 -0.86 -12.54 8.34
CA GLU A 151 0.44 -12.25 7.76
C GLU A 151 1.01 -13.40 6.93
N GLU A 152 0.53 -14.63 7.13
CA GLU A 152 0.91 -15.80 6.34
C GLU A 152 0.61 -15.62 4.84
N ALA A 153 -0.35 -14.75 4.49
CA ALA A 153 -0.61 -14.35 3.11
C ALA A 153 0.65 -13.83 2.39
N TRP A 154 1.53 -13.15 3.11
CA TRP A 154 2.76 -12.56 2.56
C TRP A 154 3.79 -13.61 2.12
N ALA A 155 3.67 -14.87 2.58
CA ALA A 155 4.50 -15.96 2.08
C ALA A 155 4.36 -16.15 0.55
N GLN A 156 3.23 -15.71 -0.02
CA GLN A 156 2.95 -15.83 -1.44
C GLN A 156 3.67 -14.76 -2.29
N LEU A 157 4.06 -13.63 -1.69
CA LEU A 157 4.61 -12.49 -2.42
C LEU A 157 5.92 -12.87 -3.15
N MET A 158 6.82 -13.54 -2.42
CA MET A 158 8.15 -13.89 -2.93
C MET A 158 8.25 -15.31 -3.50
N ASP A 159 7.16 -16.08 -3.45
CA ASP A 159 7.05 -17.38 -4.10
C ASP A 159 6.97 -17.21 -5.64
N PRO A 160 7.88 -17.81 -6.43
CA PRO A 160 7.82 -17.75 -7.89
C PRO A 160 6.58 -18.38 -8.52
N SER A 161 5.91 -19.29 -7.81
CA SER A 161 4.60 -19.84 -8.19
C SER A 161 3.43 -18.99 -7.68
N GLY A 162 3.71 -18.09 -6.73
CA GLY A 162 2.81 -17.08 -6.20
C GLY A 162 2.87 -15.83 -7.05
N PHE A 163 3.34 -14.72 -6.49
CA PHE A 163 3.33 -13.43 -7.18
C PHE A 163 4.66 -13.03 -7.80
N ARG A 164 5.78 -13.63 -7.37
CA ARG A 164 7.11 -13.20 -7.81
C ARG A 164 7.37 -13.59 -9.25
N ALA A 165 7.68 -12.60 -10.07
CA ALA A 165 8.08 -12.77 -11.47
C ALA A 165 9.43 -12.09 -11.77
N PRO A 166 10.09 -12.42 -12.89
CA PRO A 166 11.34 -11.77 -13.29
C PRO A 166 11.26 -10.24 -13.36
N TYR A 167 10.12 -9.70 -13.79
CA TYR A 167 9.88 -8.25 -13.96
C TYR A 167 8.77 -7.70 -13.06
N GLY A 168 8.70 -8.15 -11.81
CA GLY A 168 7.88 -7.54 -10.77
C GLY A 168 7.05 -8.54 -9.99
N ILE A 169 5.88 -8.09 -9.57
CA ILE A 169 4.87 -8.89 -8.89
C ILE A 169 3.59 -8.88 -9.72
N THR A 170 3.03 -10.07 -9.92
CA THR A 170 1.89 -10.30 -10.82
C THR A 170 0.57 -10.01 -10.14
N THR A 171 -0.44 -9.52 -10.87
CA THR A 171 -1.76 -9.25 -10.28
C THR A 171 -2.52 -10.47 -9.79
N ALA A 172 -2.15 -11.67 -10.27
CA ALA A 172 -2.70 -12.97 -9.87
C ALA A 172 -1.58 -13.97 -9.60
N GLU A 173 -1.84 -15.01 -8.79
CA GLU A 173 -0.87 -16.07 -8.54
C GLU A 173 -0.53 -16.85 -9.82
N ARG A 174 0.76 -16.98 -10.11
CA ARG A 174 1.29 -17.58 -11.35
C ARG A 174 0.94 -19.05 -11.53
N ARG A 175 0.69 -19.76 -10.44
CA ARG A 175 0.26 -21.17 -10.44
C ARG A 175 -1.20 -21.39 -10.85
N HIS A 176 -2.02 -20.33 -10.90
CA HIS A 176 -3.43 -20.50 -11.20
C HIS A 176 -3.64 -20.88 -12.68
N PRO A 177 -4.50 -21.88 -13.02
CA PRO A 177 -4.68 -22.33 -14.41
C PRO A 177 -5.16 -21.25 -15.39
N ALA A 178 -5.84 -20.22 -14.88
CA ALA A 178 -6.32 -19.08 -15.67
C ALA A 178 -5.34 -17.89 -15.72
N PHE A 179 -4.12 -18.03 -15.19
CA PHE A 179 -3.10 -16.98 -15.23
C PHE A 179 -2.79 -16.57 -16.68
N ARG A 180 -3.01 -15.29 -17.01
CA ARG A 180 -2.83 -14.71 -18.36
C ARG A 180 -3.55 -15.49 -19.47
N SER A 181 -4.79 -15.91 -19.22
CA SER A 181 -5.62 -16.69 -20.14
C SER A 181 -6.66 -15.85 -20.91
N HIS A 182 -6.92 -14.59 -20.50
CA HIS A 182 -7.91 -13.71 -21.14
C HIS A 182 -7.37 -12.98 -22.38
N GLY A 183 -6.25 -13.45 -22.92
CA GLY A 183 -5.59 -12.89 -24.10
C GLY A 183 -4.45 -11.94 -23.75
N CYS A 184 -4.13 -11.06 -24.68
CA CYS A 184 -3.16 -10.01 -24.42
C CYS A 184 -3.62 -8.70 -25.03
N CYS A 185 -3.13 -7.68 -24.34
CA CYS A 185 -2.82 -6.38 -24.87
C CYS A 185 -4.05 -5.46 -24.84
N GLY A 186 -5.16 -5.93 -24.26
CA GLY A 186 -6.44 -5.26 -24.00
C GLY A 186 -6.56 -4.59 -22.63
N CYS A 187 -5.52 -4.65 -21.78
CA CYS A 187 -5.50 -4.19 -20.37
C CYS A 187 -6.03 -5.24 -19.38
N GLU A 188 -5.61 -6.49 -19.56
CA GLU A 188 -6.03 -7.61 -18.73
C GLU A 188 -5.35 -7.61 -17.35
N TRP A 189 -6.11 -7.99 -16.31
CA TRP A 189 -5.66 -8.04 -14.91
C TRP A 189 -5.50 -9.46 -14.35
N ASP A 190 -5.53 -10.48 -15.21
CA ASP A 190 -5.40 -11.89 -14.85
C ASP A 190 -3.97 -12.40 -14.67
N GLY A 191 -2.98 -11.52 -14.50
CA GLY A 191 -1.63 -11.93 -14.12
C GLY A 191 -0.48 -11.03 -14.58
N ALA A 192 -0.69 -10.12 -15.51
CA ALA A 192 0.36 -9.17 -15.91
C ALA A 192 0.79 -8.26 -14.73
N VAL A 193 1.94 -7.60 -14.87
CA VAL A 193 2.43 -6.68 -13.82
C VAL A 193 1.84 -5.29 -14.07
N TRP A 194 1.08 -4.80 -13.10
CA TRP A 194 0.48 -3.47 -13.11
C TRP A 194 1.16 -2.56 -12.08
N PRO A 195 1.77 -1.43 -12.48
CA PRO A 195 2.29 -0.41 -11.57
C PRO A 195 1.30 0.02 -10.48
N PHE A 196 0.00 0.10 -10.82
CA PHE A 196 -1.07 0.41 -9.86
C PHE A 196 -1.12 -0.62 -8.72
N ALA A 197 -1.20 -1.91 -9.05
CA ALA A 197 -1.24 -2.99 -8.05
C ALA A 197 0.09 -3.09 -7.30
N THR A 198 1.22 -2.99 -8.01
CA THR A 198 2.56 -2.98 -7.40
C THR A 198 2.68 -1.88 -6.33
N SER A 199 2.18 -0.66 -6.61
CA SER A 199 2.15 0.42 -5.62
C SER A 199 1.33 0.06 -4.39
N GLN A 200 0.13 -0.49 -4.58
CA GLN A 200 -0.73 -0.91 -3.46
C GLN A 200 -0.07 -2.01 -2.63
N THR A 201 0.47 -3.04 -3.28
CA THR A 201 1.16 -4.15 -2.60
C THR A 201 2.38 -3.65 -1.82
N LEU A 202 3.18 -2.72 -2.38
CA LEU A 202 4.33 -2.13 -1.68
C LEU A 202 3.91 -1.27 -0.48
N ILE A 203 2.79 -0.53 -0.56
CA ILE A 203 2.25 0.21 0.61
C ILE A 203 1.85 -0.78 1.71
N GLY A 204 1.10 -1.83 1.36
CA GLY A 204 0.72 -2.88 2.32
C GLY A 204 1.91 -3.61 2.93
N LEU A 205 2.94 -3.90 2.11
CA LEU A 205 4.17 -4.55 2.56
C LEU A 205 4.96 -3.66 3.52
N ALA A 206 5.06 -2.37 3.22
CA ALA A 206 5.73 -1.42 4.10
C ALA A 206 5.02 -1.30 5.45
N ASN A 207 3.69 -1.39 5.48
CA ASN A 207 2.90 -1.39 6.70
C ASN A 207 3.07 -2.68 7.51
N VAL A 208 2.97 -3.86 6.89
CA VAL A 208 3.10 -5.13 7.65
C VAL A 208 4.50 -5.29 8.25
N LEU A 209 5.55 -4.82 7.56
CA LEU A 209 6.93 -4.87 8.05
C LEU A 209 7.17 -3.99 9.28
N ARG A 210 6.34 -2.96 9.48
CA ARG A 210 6.52 -1.95 10.53
C ARG A 210 5.51 -2.01 11.64
N ASP A 211 4.35 -2.60 11.39
CA ASP A 211 3.21 -2.56 12.30
C ASP A 211 2.87 -3.97 12.84
N SER A 212 3.51 -5.05 12.32
CA SER A 212 3.28 -6.43 12.77
C SER A 212 4.58 -7.23 12.95
N THR A 213 4.63 -8.08 13.98
CA THR A 213 5.69 -9.09 14.15
C THR A 213 5.39 -10.31 13.29
N GLN A 214 6.16 -10.52 12.22
CA GLN A 214 6.00 -11.63 11.28
C GLN A 214 7.35 -12.10 10.69
N SER A 215 7.38 -13.28 10.07
CA SER A 215 8.59 -13.90 9.49
C SER A 215 8.47 -14.29 8.01
N PHE A 216 7.38 -13.93 7.35
CA PHE A 216 7.08 -14.31 5.96
C PHE A 216 7.76 -13.40 4.93
N VAL A 217 7.99 -12.14 5.28
CA VAL A 217 8.65 -11.14 4.43
C VAL A 217 9.59 -10.26 5.24
N THR A 218 10.57 -9.67 4.56
CA THR A 218 11.64 -8.86 5.14
C THR A 218 11.78 -7.51 4.44
N SER A 219 12.55 -6.59 5.03
CA SER A 219 12.93 -5.33 4.35
C SER A 219 13.71 -5.58 3.05
N LYS A 220 14.43 -6.72 2.96
CA LYS A 220 15.06 -7.14 1.71
C LYS A 220 14.03 -7.44 0.62
N ASP A 221 12.93 -8.10 0.97
CA ASP A 221 11.87 -8.41 0.00
C ASP A 221 11.20 -7.13 -0.50
N TYR A 222 10.92 -6.17 0.39
CA TYR A 222 10.46 -4.83 -0.01
C TYR A 222 11.42 -4.17 -1.00
N PHE A 223 12.72 -4.16 -0.68
CA PHE A 223 13.72 -3.52 -1.51
C PHE A 223 13.93 -4.24 -2.85
N ASP A 224 13.90 -5.56 -2.88
CA ASP A 224 14.01 -6.35 -4.12
C ASP A 224 12.82 -6.08 -5.06
N VAL A 225 11.60 -6.02 -4.54
CA VAL A 225 10.39 -5.67 -5.32
C VAL A 225 10.46 -4.23 -5.81
N PHE A 226 10.79 -3.27 -4.93
CA PHE A 226 10.96 -1.87 -5.30
C PHE A 226 12.04 -1.68 -6.36
N LEU A 227 13.20 -2.34 -6.22
CA LEU A 227 14.29 -2.25 -7.20
C LEU A 227 13.90 -2.88 -8.55
N THR A 228 13.11 -3.96 -8.53
CA THR A 228 12.56 -4.54 -9.77
C THR A 228 11.60 -3.55 -10.44
N TYR A 229 10.73 -2.91 -9.66
CA TYR A 229 9.83 -1.86 -10.15
C TYR A 229 10.59 -0.67 -10.77
N VAL A 230 11.67 -0.20 -10.13
CA VAL A 230 12.59 0.82 -10.68
C VAL A 230 13.17 0.38 -12.03
N ARG A 231 13.60 -0.88 -12.15
CA ARG A 231 14.20 -1.43 -13.37
C ARG A 231 13.18 -1.56 -14.51
N CYS A 232 11.92 -1.87 -14.19
CA CYS A 232 10.84 -1.96 -15.16
C CYS A 232 10.46 -0.61 -15.77
N HIS A 233 10.80 0.52 -15.13
CA HIS A 233 10.51 1.87 -15.63
C HIS A 233 11.43 2.29 -16.78
N ARG A 234 11.55 1.44 -17.80
CA ARG A 234 12.38 1.62 -18.98
C ARG A 234 11.67 1.11 -20.23
N PHE A 235 11.82 1.85 -21.33
CA PHE A 235 11.46 1.43 -22.68
C PHE A 235 12.53 1.95 -23.63
N ASP A 236 13.14 1.07 -24.44
CA ASP A 236 14.32 1.37 -25.27
C ASP A 236 15.48 2.05 -24.49
N GLY A 237 15.75 1.57 -23.27
CA GLY A 237 16.81 2.11 -22.39
C GLY A 237 16.51 3.47 -21.75
N LYS A 238 15.41 4.13 -22.13
CA LYS A 238 15.00 5.44 -21.57
C LYS A 238 13.98 5.26 -20.45
N PRO A 239 13.93 6.18 -19.46
CA PRO A 239 12.89 6.16 -18.44
C PRO A 239 11.50 6.16 -19.09
N TYR A 240 10.64 5.24 -18.64
CA TYR A 240 9.31 5.08 -19.17
C TYR A 240 8.40 4.50 -18.09
N ILE A 241 7.23 5.10 -17.89
CA ILE A 241 6.14 4.53 -17.10
C ILE A 241 4.94 4.37 -18.04
N GLY A 242 4.41 3.16 -18.10
CA GLY A 242 3.25 2.81 -18.90
C GLY A 242 2.11 2.19 -18.10
N GLU A 243 1.15 1.62 -18.83
CA GLU A 243 -0.04 1.01 -18.23
C GLU A 243 0.31 -0.27 -17.47
N TYR A 244 0.92 -1.24 -18.15
CA TYR A 244 1.23 -2.57 -17.61
C TYR A 244 2.23 -3.31 -18.50
N LEU A 245 2.88 -4.33 -17.94
CA LEU A 245 3.99 -5.04 -18.58
C LEU A 245 3.93 -6.54 -18.36
N ASP A 246 4.57 -7.26 -19.28
CA ASP A 246 4.75 -8.71 -19.24
C ASP A 246 5.69 -9.10 -18.09
N GLU A 247 5.25 -10.01 -17.23
CA GLU A 247 5.95 -10.36 -15.99
C GLU A 247 7.27 -11.11 -16.23
N THR A 248 7.42 -11.75 -17.40
CA THR A 248 8.58 -12.59 -17.73
C THR A 248 9.61 -11.83 -18.57
N THR A 249 9.16 -10.99 -19.50
CA THR A 249 10.03 -10.28 -20.46
C THR A 249 10.25 -8.80 -20.11
N GLY A 250 9.41 -8.22 -19.27
CA GLY A 250 9.44 -6.79 -18.95
C GLY A 250 8.92 -5.90 -20.08
N GLN A 251 8.35 -6.48 -21.14
CA GLN A 251 7.81 -5.71 -22.25
C GLN A 251 6.55 -4.96 -21.82
N TRP A 252 6.54 -3.64 -21.97
CA TRP A 252 5.33 -2.82 -21.86
C TRP A 252 4.32 -3.21 -22.95
N LEU A 253 3.14 -3.69 -22.54
CA LEU A 253 2.24 -4.45 -23.41
C LEU A 253 1.46 -3.60 -24.43
N LYS A 254 1.47 -2.28 -24.27
CA LYS A 254 0.99 -1.32 -25.28
C LYS A 254 2.10 -0.84 -26.23
N GLY A 255 3.34 -1.27 -26.02
CA GLY A 255 4.48 -0.90 -26.84
C GLY A 255 4.65 0.61 -26.99
N ARG A 256 4.72 1.09 -28.24
CA ARG A 256 4.90 2.52 -28.56
C ARG A 256 3.60 3.34 -28.60
N GLN A 257 2.46 2.76 -28.26
CA GLN A 257 1.19 3.49 -28.30
C GLN A 257 1.24 4.70 -27.37
N GLU A 258 0.76 5.84 -27.87
CA GLU A 258 0.86 7.13 -27.16
C GLU A 258 0.11 7.12 -25.83
N ARG A 259 -1.03 6.42 -25.75
CA ARG A 259 -1.88 6.31 -24.55
C ARG A 259 -1.14 5.87 -23.29
N SER A 260 -0.07 5.09 -23.42
CA SER A 260 0.69 4.59 -22.28
C SER A 260 1.86 5.47 -21.90
N ARG A 261 2.25 6.47 -22.71
CA ARG A 261 3.42 7.28 -22.38
C ARG A 261 3.11 8.17 -21.17
N TYR A 262 3.95 8.09 -20.13
CA TYR A 262 3.84 8.91 -18.91
C TYR A 262 2.54 8.64 -18.13
N TYR A 263 2.10 7.38 -18.11
CA TYR A 263 0.84 6.99 -17.50
C TYR A 263 0.85 7.26 -15.98
N ASN A 264 -0.08 8.09 -15.51
CA ASN A 264 -0.18 8.48 -14.10
C ASN A 264 -1.27 7.66 -13.38
N HIS A 265 -0.92 6.41 -13.07
CA HIS A 265 -1.83 5.45 -12.43
C HIS A 265 -1.10 4.61 -11.37
N SER A 266 -0.09 5.19 -10.72
CA SER A 266 0.72 4.50 -9.71
C SER A 266 1.48 5.51 -8.86
N THR A 267 2.00 5.05 -7.73
CA THR A 267 2.95 5.80 -6.91
C THR A 267 4.37 5.28 -7.12
N PHE A 268 5.36 6.15 -6.92
CA PHE A 268 6.77 5.77 -6.96
C PHE A 268 7.58 6.55 -5.93
N ALA A 269 7.52 7.89 -5.99
CA ALA A 269 8.25 8.74 -5.05
C ALA A 269 7.78 8.53 -3.60
N ASP A 270 6.48 8.31 -3.40
CA ASP A 270 5.94 7.95 -2.08
C ASP A 270 6.59 6.68 -1.54
N LEU A 271 6.68 5.59 -2.33
CA LEU A 271 7.31 4.33 -1.94
C LEU A 271 8.80 4.48 -1.60
N LEU A 272 9.51 5.40 -2.27
CA LEU A 272 10.89 5.74 -1.94
C LEU A 272 10.96 6.50 -0.60
N ILE A 273 10.13 7.53 -0.43
CA ILE A 273 10.15 8.42 0.73
C ILE A 273 9.64 7.70 1.99
N THR A 274 8.47 7.07 1.90
CA THR A 274 7.78 6.45 3.03
C THR A 274 8.17 5.00 3.22
N GLY A 275 8.77 4.34 2.23
CA GLY A 275 9.26 2.96 2.31
C GLY A 275 10.77 2.88 2.50
N VAL A 276 11.53 3.08 1.42
CA VAL A 276 13.00 2.89 1.43
C VAL A 276 13.69 3.81 2.44
N VAL A 277 13.45 5.12 2.35
CA VAL A 277 13.97 6.11 3.31
C VAL A 277 13.22 6.00 4.64
N GLY A 278 11.90 5.79 4.57
CA GLY A 278 11.10 5.38 5.71
C GLY A 278 10.46 6.49 6.52
N LEU A 279 10.26 7.69 5.96
CA LEU A 279 9.49 8.73 6.63
C LEU A 279 8.05 8.23 6.87
N ARG A 280 7.61 8.21 8.13
CA ARG A 280 6.26 7.81 8.54
C ARG A 280 5.44 9.07 8.85
N PRO A 281 4.51 9.50 7.98
CA PRO A 281 3.66 10.66 8.28
C PRO A 281 2.75 10.39 9.46
N ARG A 282 2.68 11.36 10.38
CA ARG A 282 1.89 11.28 11.61
C ARG A 282 1.02 12.53 11.77
N ALA A 283 0.04 12.43 12.67
CA ALA A 283 -0.85 13.55 13.00
C ALA A 283 -0.28 14.44 14.12
N ASP A 284 0.62 13.90 14.95
CA ASP A 284 1.30 14.61 16.03
C ASP A 284 2.63 15.23 15.55
N ASP A 285 3.29 15.97 16.45
CA ASP A 285 4.57 16.64 16.18
C ASP A 285 5.77 15.69 16.19
N THR A 286 5.55 14.37 16.15
CA THR A 286 6.64 13.39 16.07
C THR A 286 7.00 13.15 14.61
N VAL A 287 8.29 13.29 14.29
CA VAL A 287 8.87 12.79 13.04
C VAL A 287 9.42 11.40 13.32
N GLU A 288 8.81 10.41 12.69
CA GLU A 288 9.23 9.02 12.76
C GLU A 288 9.87 8.61 11.42
N VAL A 289 11.05 8.00 11.48
CA VAL A 289 11.75 7.45 10.32
C VAL A 289 12.05 5.99 10.61
N HIS A 290 11.49 5.09 9.79
CA HIS A 290 11.66 3.64 9.89
C HIS A 290 12.07 3.10 8.50
N PRO A 291 13.38 3.15 8.17
CA PRO A 291 13.87 2.76 6.85
C PRO A 291 13.62 1.29 6.54
N LEU A 292 13.18 0.99 5.31
CA LEU A 292 13.13 -0.39 4.79
C LEU A 292 14.28 -0.71 3.84
N LEU A 293 15.27 0.18 3.72
CA LEU A 293 16.52 -0.12 3.05
C LEU A 293 17.30 -1.19 3.87
N PRO A 294 17.68 -2.34 3.28
CA PRO A 294 18.44 -3.36 4.00
C PRO A 294 19.81 -2.83 4.41
N LYS A 295 20.25 -3.18 5.63
CA LYS A 295 21.56 -2.78 6.14
C LYS A 295 22.69 -3.21 5.20
N GLY A 296 23.68 -2.34 5.01
CA GLY A 296 24.82 -2.58 4.13
C GLY A 296 24.54 -2.44 2.62
N THR A 297 23.33 -2.05 2.22
CA THR A 297 23.00 -1.84 0.79
C THR A 297 23.66 -0.59 0.23
N TRP A 298 23.54 0.53 0.94
CA TRP A 298 24.15 1.81 0.56
C TRP A 298 25.01 2.33 1.72
N ASP A 299 26.21 2.82 1.40
CA ASP A 299 27.05 3.49 2.39
C ASP A 299 26.47 4.88 2.77
N TRP A 300 25.67 5.50 1.90
CA TRP A 300 25.05 6.79 2.16
C TRP A 300 23.80 7.04 1.31
N PHE A 301 22.87 7.84 1.84
CA PHE A 301 21.79 8.49 1.09
C PHE A 301 21.36 9.80 1.78
N CYS A 302 20.70 10.67 1.04
CA CYS A 302 20.07 11.87 1.58
C CYS A 302 18.73 12.11 0.90
N LEU A 303 17.66 12.20 1.70
CA LEU A 303 16.38 12.78 1.30
C LEU A 303 16.32 14.19 1.89
N ASP A 304 16.33 15.20 1.04
CA ASP A 304 16.34 16.61 1.44
C ASP A 304 15.18 17.37 0.79
N GLY A 305 14.87 18.54 1.33
CA GLY A 305 13.84 19.42 0.77
C GLY A 305 12.41 18.93 1.02
N VAL A 306 12.17 18.11 2.04
CA VAL A 306 10.83 17.57 2.32
C VAL A 306 10.05 18.57 3.18
N GLN A 307 9.01 19.17 2.61
CA GLN A 307 8.08 20.01 3.36
C GLN A 307 7.15 19.11 4.21
N TYR A 308 7.29 19.16 5.54
CA TYR A 308 6.51 18.37 6.49
C TYR A 308 6.13 19.24 7.69
N HIS A 309 4.82 19.39 7.97
CA HIS A 309 4.30 20.16 9.09
C HIS A 309 4.91 21.57 9.18
N SER A 310 4.91 22.31 8.06
CA SER A 310 5.50 23.66 7.95
C SER A 310 7.02 23.74 8.24
N ARG A 311 7.72 22.61 8.37
CA ARG A 311 9.17 22.51 8.49
C ARG A 311 9.77 21.85 7.26
N MET A 312 11.04 22.15 7.01
CA MET A 312 11.84 21.44 6.01
C MET A 312 12.58 20.29 6.69
N LEU A 313 12.33 19.05 6.27
CA LEU A 313 13.05 17.89 6.76
C LEU A 313 14.20 17.50 5.84
N THR A 314 15.27 17.02 6.48
CA THR A 314 16.38 16.32 5.82
C THR A 314 16.62 15.01 6.57
N ILE A 315 16.67 13.89 5.85
CA ILE A 315 16.98 12.56 6.39
C ILE A 315 18.25 12.08 5.71
N VAL A 316 19.29 11.84 6.50
CA VAL A 316 20.63 11.47 6.04
C VAL A 316 21.01 10.13 6.64
N TRP A 317 21.43 9.20 5.81
CA TRP A 317 22.25 8.06 6.21
C TRP A 317 23.65 8.27 5.68
N ASP A 318 24.66 8.19 6.55
CA ASP A 318 26.06 8.34 6.19
C ASP A 318 26.90 7.40 7.06
N LYS A 319 27.34 6.26 6.53
CA LYS A 319 27.93 5.18 7.33
C LYS A 319 29.18 5.61 8.10
N ASP A 320 30.06 6.41 7.49
CA ASP A 320 31.29 6.91 8.11
C ASP A 320 31.22 8.41 8.45
N GLY A 321 30.22 9.13 7.93
CA GLY A 321 30.02 10.56 8.19
C GLY A 321 30.83 11.46 7.26
N GLU A 322 31.58 10.90 6.31
CA GLU A 322 32.46 11.63 5.41
C GLU A 322 31.70 12.23 4.22
N ARG A 323 30.57 11.61 3.80
CA ARG A 323 29.84 12.04 2.60
C ARG A 323 29.19 13.40 2.76
N TYR A 324 28.58 13.66 3.91
CA TYR A 324 27.80 14.88 4.16
C TYR A 324 28.37 15.75 5.29
N GLY A 325 29.36 15.27 6.04
CA GLY A 325 29.97 16.02 7.15
C GLY A 325 28.98 16.30 8.30
N ARG A 326 27.98 15.43 8.47
CA ARG A 326 26.92 15.55 9.50
C ARG A 326 27.07 14.53 10.64
N GLY A 327 28.21 13.83 10.70
CA GLY A 327 28.47 12.71 11.59
C GLY A 327 27.98 11.39 11.00
N ALA A 328 28.55 10.28 11.49
CA ALA A 328 28.18 8.93 11.06
C ALA A 328 26.77 8.54 11.55
N GLY A 329 26.13 7.64 10.81
CA GLY A 329 24.83 7.05 11.11
C GLY A 329 23.64 7.72 10.41
N LEU A 330 22.44 7.41 10.91
CA LEU A 330 21.17 8.01 10.50
C LEU A 330 20.93 9.30 11.28
N SER A 331 20.66 10.40 10.59
CA SER A 331 20.31 11.69 11.17
C SER A 331 19.03 12.25 10.54
N VAL A 332 18.13 12.76 11.38
CA VAL A 332 16.91 13.47 10.96
C VAL A 332 17.01 14.91 11.42
N LEU A 333 16.79 15.84 10.49
CA LEU A 333 16.86 17.28 10.74
C LEU A 333 15.52 17.93 10.42
N ALA A 334 15.13 18.93 11.21
CA ALA A 334 14.02 19.83 10.92
C ALA A 334 14.52 21.28 10.94
N GLY A 335 14.38 21.99 9.82
CA GLY A 335 14.92 23.34 9.66
C GLY A 335 16.43 23.42 9.88
N GLY A 336 17.16 22.36 9.50
CA GLY A 336 18.62 22.26 9.67
C GLY A 336 19.10 21.90 11.08
N LYS A 337 18.21 21.73 12.07
CA LYS A 337 18.54 21.25 13.42
C LYS A 337 18.29 19.75 13.51
N VAL A 338 19.25 19.01 14.05
CA VAL A 338 19.09 17.56 14.31
C VAL A 338 18.03 17.34 15.39
N ILE A 339 17.02 16.54 15.08
CA ILE A 339 15.93 16.17 16.00
C ILE A 339 15.98 14.69 16.42
N ALA A 340 16.68 13.84 15.65
CA ALA A 340 16.92 12.44 15.99
C ALA A 340 18.21 11.91 15.33
N ARG A 341 18.83 10.91 15.97
CA ARG A 341 20.00 10.18 15.44
C ARG A 341 19.98 8.72 15.84
N SER A 342 20.56 7.86 15.01
CA SER A 342 21.05 6.52 15.38
C SER A 342 22.41 6.26 14.72
N GLY A 343 23.27 5.47 15.35
CA GLY A 343 24.51 4.98 14.74
C GLY A 343 24.27 3.92 13.67
N GLU A 344 23.09 3.31 13.65
CA GLU A 344 22.68 2.24 12.74
C GLU A 344 21.50 2.69 11.88
N LEU A 345 21.28 1.98 10.77
CA LEU A 345 20.10 2.19 9.93
C LEU A 345 18.90 1.44 10.54
N GLU A 346 18.23 2.09 11.49
CA GLU A 346 17.13 1.54 12.29
C GLU A 346 16.08 2.62 12.60
N PRO A 347 14.91 2.26 13.18
CA PRO A 347 13.87 3.24 13.49
C PRO A 347 14.35 4.32 14.46
N VAL A 348 14.07 5.59 14.12
CA VAL A 348 14.35 6.75 14.96
C VAL A 348 13.14 7.68 14.99
N ALA A 349 12.95 8.38 16.11
CA ALA A 349 11.91 9.38 16.25
C ALA A 349 12.44 10.64 16.95
N GLY A 350 11.99 11.81 16.48
CA GLY A 350 12.29 13.12 17.06
C GLY A 350 11.04 13.99 17.08
N ARG A 351 11.02 15.03 17.91
CA ARG A 351 9.91 16.00 17.91
C ARG A 351 10.24 17.21 17.06
N LEU A 352 9.25 17.73 16.35
CA LEU A 352 9.36 19.02 15.68
C LEU A 352 9.54 20.15 16.72
N PRO A 353 10.40 21.15 16.43
CA PRO A 353 10.67 22.27 17.32
C PRO A 353 9.63 23.39 17.25
#